data_AF-M6HV02-F1
#
_entry.id   AF-M6HV02-F1
#
_cell.length_a   1.000
_cell.length_b   1.000
_cell.length_c   1.000
_cell.angle_alpha   90.00
_cell.angle_beta   90.00
_cell.angle_gamma   90.00
#
_symmetry.space_group_name_H-M   'P 1'
#
loop_
_entity.id
_entity.type
_entity.pdbx_description
1 polymer ?
#
loop_
_entity_poly.entity_id
_entity_poly.type
_entity_poly.pdbx_seq_one_letter_code
_entity_poly.pdbx_strand_id
1 'polypeptide(L)'
;MPAYSDFFDFKYSPKGIVYHAIDYSGYSGNVNIPDQLKLYLGFFEDTKKRRIGFQVQNGSVYRETNIANIYSVDAQIPVFNKVFSQANGHIPNFGKAIKTYDYDSGGTSIPIPTSVKDEAEKIYKDIKEILIAALVIYLLWELFGKEIMKSKRR
;
A
#
# COMPACT_ATOMS: atom_id res chain seq x y z
N MET A 1 33.31 9.67 -9.46
CA MET A 1 32.07 8.94 -9.79
C MET A 1 32.47 7.48 -10.01
N PRO A 2 31.83 6.50 -9.35
CA PRO A 2 32.07 5.10 -9.72
C PRO A 2 31.58 4.90 -11.16
N ALA A 3 32.33 4.12 -11.94
CA ALA A 3 31.96 3.76 -13.30
C ALA A 3 30.71 2.87 -13.22
N TYR A 4 29.56 3.40 -13.62
CA TYR A 4 28.36 2.59 -13.80
C TYR A 4 28.61 1.67 -14.99
N SER A 5 28.47 0.35 -14.77
CA SER A 5 28.64 -0.64 -15.84
C SER A 5 27.63 -0.40 -16.96
N ASP A 6 28.00 -0.72 -18.20
CA ASP A 6 27.18 -0.64 -19.44
C ASP A 6 25.81 -1.36 -19.40
N PHE A 7 25.43 -1.94 -18.25
CA PHE A 7 24.15 -2.58 -17.98
C PHE A 7 23.08 -1.64 -17.36
N PHE A 8 23.47 -0.44 -16.89
CA PHE A 8 22.60 0.54 -16.23
C PHE A 8 22.31 1.72 -17.16
N ASP A 9 21.53 1.58 -18.23
CA ASP A 9 21.40 2.71 -19.16
C ASP A 9 20.08 2.87 -19.90
N PHE A 10 18.96 2.82 -19.16
CA PHE A 10 17.80 3.61 -19.57
C PHE A 10 17.19 4.33 -18.37
N LYS A 11 17.07 5.66 -18.48
CA LYS A 11 16.24 6.46 -17.58
C LYS A 11 14.84 5.86 -17.58
N TYR A 12 14.48 5.17 -16.50
CA TYR A 12 13.18 4.56 -16.40
C TYR A 12 12.17 5.67 -16.13
N SER A 13 11.09 5.72 -16.90
CA SER A 13 9.94 6.58 -16.61
C SER A 13 8.90 5.73 -15.92
N PRO A 14 8.74 5.84 -14.58
CA PRO A 14 7.80 5.02 -13.85
C PRO A 14 6.38 5.28 -14.32
N LYS A 15 5.59 4.21 -14.45
CA LYS A 15 4.17 4.29 -14.80
C LYS A 15 3.32 4.69 -13.60
N GLY A 16 3.77 4.37 -12.39
CA GLY A 16 3.15 4.79 -11.15
C GLY A 16 4.16 5.38 -10.18
N ILE A 17 3.82 5.32 -8.90
CA ILE A 17 4.72 5.65 -7.80
C ILE A 17 5.72 4.50 -7.62
N VAL A 18 7.00 4.84 -7.47
CA VAL A 18 8.05 3.87 -7.09
C VAL A 18 8.14 3.82 -5.57
N TYR A 19 8.29 2.61 -5.04
CA TYR A 19 8.48 2.36 -3.62
C TYR A 19 9.80 1.64 -3.38
N HIS A 20 10.51 2.05 -2.33
CA HIS A 20 11.57 1.25 -1.72
C HIS A 20 10.95 0.35 -0.67
N ALA A 21 11.26 -0.94 -0.70
CA ALA A 21 10.74 -1.91 0.25
C ALA A 21 11.84 -2.73 0.93
N ILE A 22 11.60 -3.01 2.22
CA ILE A 22 12.32 -4.01 3.00
C ILE A 22 11.37 -5.16 3.29
N ASP A 23 11.70 -6.33 2.76
CA ASP A 23 11.02 -7.59 2.98
C ASP A 23 11.79 -8.40 4.03
N TYR A 24 11.16 -8.63 5.18
CA TYR A 24 11.71 -9.39 6.30
C TYR A 24 10.95 -10.70 6.51
N SER A 25 10.28 -11.21 5.47
CA SER A 25 9.60 -12.51 5.50
C SER A 25 10.55 -13.68 5.77
N GLY A 26 11.84 -13.52 5.48
CA GLY A 26 12.89 -14.50 5.79
C GLY A 26 13.17 -14.68 7.29
N TYR A 27 12.61 -13.83 8.15
CA TYR A 27 12.71 -13.94 9.60
C TYR A 27 11.32 -14.13 10.20
N SER A 28 11.14 -15.14 11.05
CA SER A 28 9.85 -15.51 11.66
C SER A 28 9.56 -14.82 13.00
N GLY A 29 10.55 -14.18 13.63
CA GLY A 29 10.38 -13.51 14.93
C GLY A 29 9.76 -12.12 14.83
N ASN A 30 9.66 -11.45 15.98
CA ASN A 30 9.21 -10.06 16.05
C ASN A 30 10.29 -9.11 15.52
N VAL A 31 9.86 -8.19 14.67
CA VAL A 31 10.70 -7.13 14.09
C VAL A 31 10.19 -5.80 14.60
N ASN A 32 11.10 -4.95 15.03
CA ASN A 32 10.77 -3.60 15.48
C ASN A 32 10.70 -2.66 14.27
N ILE A 33 9.60 -1.91 14.16
CA ILE A 33 9.40 -0.88 13.13
C ILE A 33 9.40 0.48 13.84
N PRO A 34 10.51 1.24 13.79
CA PRO A 34 10.61 2.52 14.46
C PRO A 34 9.59 3.53 13.96
N ASP A 35 8.99 4.31 14.86
CA ASP A 35 8.02 5.35 14.51
C ASP A 35 8.59 6.42 13.58
N GLN A 36 9.91 6.69 13.66
CA GLN A 36 10.59 7.62 12.75
C GLN A 36 10.47 7.19 11.28
N LEU A 37 10.38 5.88 10.99
CA LEU A 37 10.21 5.40 9.61
C LEU A 37 8.81 5.73 9.06
N LYS A 38 7.81 5.83 9.94
CA LYS A 38 6.42 6.14 9.56
C LYS A 38 6.24 7.58 9.06
N LEU A 39 7.24 8.44 9.27
CA LEU A 39 7.25 9.82 8.79
C LEU A 39 7.63 9.94 7.31
N TYR A 40 8.14 8.87 6.69
CA TYR A 40 8.52 8.89 5.29
C TYR A 40 7.27 8.95 4.41
N LEU A 41 7.36 9.69 3.30
CA LEU A 41 6.24 9.86 2.38
C LEU A 41 5.79 8.50 1.83
N GLY A 42 4.48 8.26 1.83
CA GLY A 42 3.91 7.01 1.32
C GLY A 42 4.38 5.78 2.10
N PHE A 43 4.74 5.93 3.38
CA PHE A 43 5.10 4.80 4.23
C PHE A 43 3.98 3.76 4.23
N PHE A 44 4.35 2.49 4.12
CA PHE A 44 3.42 1.38 4.24
C PHE A 44 4.01 0.24 5.07
N GLU A 45 3.11 -0.51 5.67
CA GLU A 45 3.40 -1.74 6.39
C GLU A 45 2.43 -2.83 5.91
N ASP A 46 2.97 -3.87 5.28
CA ASP A 46 2.25 -5.07 4.88
C ASP A 46 2.62 -6.19 5.85
N THR A 47 1.79 -6.36 6.87
CA THR A 47 1.98 -7.37 7.93
C THR A 47 1.88 -8.79 7.39
N LYS A 48 1.07 -9.03 6.35
CA LYS A 48 0.90 -10.36 5.74
C LYS A 48 2.13 -10.79 4.98
N LYS A 49 2.71 -9.87 4.19
CA LYS A 49 3.94 -10.13 3.42
C LYS A 49 5.21 -9.84 4.22
N ARG A 50 5.08 -9.34 5.46
CA ARG A 50 6.21 -8.97 6.34
C ARG A 50 7.14 -7.99 5.64
N ARG A 51 6.55 -6.87 5.20
CA ARG A 51 7.22 -5.86 4.40
C ARG A 51 6.89 -4.46 4.90
N ILE A 52 7.88 -3.59 4.87
CA ILE A 52 7.67 -2.14 5.02
C ILE A 52 8.32 -1.42 3.86
N GLY A 53 7.93 -0.17 3.64
CA GLY A 53 8.56 0.63 2.62
C GLY A 53 8.04 2.05 2.61
N PHE A 54 8.55 2.84 1.67
CA PHE A 54 8.15 4.22 1.47
C PHE A 54 8.29 4.62 0.00
N GLN A 55 7.61 5.70 -0.38
CA GLN A 55 7.66 6.24 -1.73
C GLN A 55 9.00 6.95 -1.99
N VAL A 56 9.61 6.67 -3.13
CA VAL A 56 10.86 7.31 -3.58
C VAL A 56 10.63 8.31 -4.72
N GLN A 57 11.55 9.24 -4.92
CA GLN A 57 11.46 10.26 -5.96
C GLN A 57 11.55 9.66 -7.38
N ASN A 58 10.51 9.92 -8.18
CA ASN A 58 10.31 9.39 -9.54
C ASN A 58 11.43 9.75 -10.54
N GLY A 59 12.24 10.78 -10.26
CA GLY A 59 13.28 11.27 -11.18
C GLY A 59 14.62 10.52 -11.10
N SER A 60 14.78 9.67 -10.09
CA SER A 60 16.05 9.08 -9.68
C SER A 60 16.08 7.58 -9.92
N VAL A 61 15.45 7.09 -10.99
CA VAL A 61 15.17 5.67 -11.16
C VAL A 61 15.73 5.13 -12.47
N TYR A 62 16.41 3.99 -12.37
CA TYR A 62 17.07 3.30 -13.47
C TYR A 62 16.57 1.85 -13.56
N ARG A 63 16.67 1.27 -14.75
CA ARG A 63 16.33 -0.13 -15.01
C ARG A 63 17.51 -0.82 -15.69
N GLU A 64 17.80 -2.05 -15.28
CA GLU A 64 18.78 -2.90 -15.97
C GLU A 64 18.15 -3.54 -17.21
N THR A 65 18.88 -3.57 -18.34
CA THR A 65 18.34 -3.97 -19.65
C THR A 65 17.90 -5.45 -19.70
N ASN A 66 18.51 -6.32 -18.89
CA ASN A 66 18.28 -7.77 -18.91
C ASN A 66 17.50 -8.29 -17.69
N ILE A 67 17.19 -7.42 -16.73
CA ILE A 67 16.49 -7.77 -15.51
C ILE A 67 15.39 -6.73 -15.33
N ALA A 68 14.14 -7.15 -15.16
CA ALA A 68 13.01 -6.24 -14.91
C ALA A 68 13.08 -5.53 -13.52
N ASN A 69 14.28 -5.39 -12.97
CA ASN A 69 14.56 -4.71 -11.72
C ASN A 69 14.63 -3.20 -11.94
N ILE A 70 14.13 -2.50 -10.93
CA ILE A 70 14.12 -1.04 -10.86
C ILE A 70 15.00 -0.66 -9.68
N TYR A 71 15.80 0.38 -9.86
CA TYR A 71 16.72 0.89 -8.85
C TYR A 71 16.52 2.38 -8.67
N SER A 72 16.18 2.78 -7.45
CA SER A 72 16.08 4.16 -7.04
C SER A 72 17.38 4.64 -6.43
N VAL A 73 17.80 5.86 -6.80
CA VAL A 73 18.94 6.57 -6.23
C VAL A 73 18.51 7.64 -5.22
N ASP A 74 17.30 7.52 -4.67
CA ASP A 74 16.80 8.43 -3.64
C ASP A 74 17.72 8.42 -2.39
N ALA A 75 18.19 9.60 -2.00
CA ALA A 75 19.14 9.78 -0.90
C ALA A 75 18.55 9.37 0.47
N GLN A 76 17.24 9.20 0.57
CA GLN A 76 16.56 8.74 1.78
C GLN A 76 16.75 7.23 2.05
N ILE A 77 17.02 6.43 1.01
CA ILE A 77 17.12 4.96 1.09
C ILE A 77 18.22 4.50 2.08
N PRO A 78 19.46 5.00 2.02
CA PRO A 78 20.51 4.58 2.96
C PRO A 78 20.16 4.88 4.42
N VAL A 79 19.48 6.00 4.67
CA VAL A 79 19.06 6.40 6.03
C VAL A 79 17.95 5.48 6.51
N PHE A 80 16.93 5.22 5.69
CA PHE A 80 15.82 4.33 6.00
C PHE A 80 16.32 2.92 6.36
N ASN A 81 17.18 2.35 5.51
CA ASN A 81 17.75 1.01 5.72
C ASN A 81 18.62 0.95 6.97
N LYS A 82 19.40 2.00 7.24
CA LYS A 82 20.21 2.09 8.46
C LYS A 82 19.34 2.11 9.70
N VAL A 83 18.32 2.96 9.77
CA VAL A 83 17.41 3.07 10.92
C VAL A 83 16.71 1.74 11.18
N PHE A 84 16.17 1.10 10.14
CA PHE A 84 15.52 -0.21 10.27
C PHE A 84 16.48 -1.30 10.75
N SER A 85 17.69 -1.33 10.19
CA SER A 85 18.71 -2.32 10.58
C SER A 85 19.18 -2.12 12.02
N GLN A 86 19.36 -0.86 12.46
CA GLN A 86 19.78 -0.53 13.82
C GLN A 86 18.72 -0.93 14.85
N ALA A 87 17.44 -0.65 14.57
CA ALA A 87 16.33 -1.02 15.45
C ALA A 87 16.22 -2.54 15.69
N ASN A 88 16.75 -3.32 14.75
CA ASN A 88 16.70 -4.79 14.74
C ASN A 88 18.10 -5.43 14.91
N GLY A 89 19.11 -4.65 15.31
CA GLY A 89 20.49 -5.13 15.45
C GLY A 89 20.68 -6.20 16.54
N HIS A 90 19.70 -6.36 17.43
CA HIS A 90 19.66 -7.43 18.42
C HIS A 90 19.37 -8.81 17.81
N ILE A 91 18.86 -8.87 16.57
CA ILE A 91 18.54 -10.11 15.87
C ILE A 91 19.81 -10.61 15.14
N PRO A 92 20.34 -11.80 15.50
CA PRO A 92 21.51 -12.35 14.83
C PRO A 92 21.26 -12.55 13.33
N ASN A 93 22.22 -12.16 12.50
CA ASN A 93 22.15 -12.28 11.04
C ASN A 93 20.95 -11.57 10.38
N PHE A 94 20.33 -10.58 11.02
CA PHE A 94 19.14 -9.90 10.48
C PHE A 94 19.35 -9.35 9.06
N GLY A 95 20.51 -8.75 8.79
CA GLY A 95 20.87 -8.24 7.46
C GLY A 95 20.88 -9.31 6.36
N LYS A 96 21.06 -10.60 6.71
CA LYS A 96 20.99 -11.72 5.75
C LYS A 96 19.55 -12.26 5.59
N ALA A 97 18.68 -11.97 6.54
CA ALA A 97 17.29 -12.42 6.55
C ALA A 97 16.33 -11.43 5.86
N ILE A 98 16.81 -10.21 5.58
CA ILE A 98 16.05 -9.17 4.91
C ILE A 98 16.45 -9.04 3.44
N LYS A 99 15.49 -8.63 2.60
CA LYS A 99 15.71 -8.27 1.20
C LYS A 99 15.25 -6.84 0.98
N THR A 100 16.06 -6.05 0.30
CA THR A 100 15.75 -4.67 -0.06
C THR A 100 15.64 -4.55 -1.57
N TYR A 101 14.57 -3.94 -2.07
CA TYR A 101 14.38 -3.73 -3.51
C TYR A 101 13.37 -2.62 -3.77
N ASP A 102 13.40 -2.10 -4.99
CA ASP A 102 12.47 -1.09 -5.45
C ASP A 102 11.48 -1.68 -6.44
N TYR A 103 10.25 -1.16 -6.44
CA TYR A 103 9.24 -1.56 -7.42
C TYR A 103 8.37 -0.38 -7.81
N ASP A 104 7.94 -0.39 -9.07
CA ASP A 104 6.94 0.52 -9.60
C ASP A 104 5.55 -0.07 -9.35
N SER A 105 4.64 0.74 -8.80
CA SER A 105 3.23 0.40 -8.65
C SER A 105 2.50 0.17 -9.97
N GLY A 106 3.11 0.51 -11.11
CA GLY A 106 2.60 0.16 -12.44
C GLY A 106 1.39 1.00 -12.87
N GLY A 107 1.14 2.11 -12.19
CA GLY A 107 0.01 3.01 -12.47
C GLY A 107 -1.31 2.57 -11.83
N THR A 108 -1.34 1.45 -11.11
CA THR A 108 -2.48 1.08 -10.25
C THR A 108 -2.21 1.52 -8.81
N SER A 109 -3.27 2.04 -8.21
CA SER A 109 -3.33 2.63 -6.88
C SER A 109 -2.50 1.85 -5.84
N ILE A 110 -1.69 2.61 -5.11
CA ILE A 110 -1.28 2.43 -3.71
C ILE A 110 -1.90 1.17 -3.08
N PRO A 111 -1.13 0.26 -2.44
CA PRO A 111 -1.75 -0.67 -1.51
C PRO A 111 -2.45 0.18 -0.44
N ILE A 112 -3.77 0.35 -0.62
CA ILE A 112 -4.59 1.19 0.25
C ILE A 112 -4.33 0.69 1.67
N PRO A 113 -3.95 1.57 2.61
CA PRO A 113 -3.78 1.17 4.01
C PRO A 113 -4.99 0.35 4.42
N THR A 114 -4.78 -0.80 5.04
CA THR A 114 -5.89 -1.72 5.38
C THR A 114 -6.98 -1.00 6.17
N SER A 115 -6.61 -0.02 7.01
CA SER A 115 -7.56 0.85 7.71
C SER A 115 -8.54 1.61 6.79
N VAL A 116 -8.04 2.21 5.71
CA VAL A 116 -8.86 2.98 4.75
C VAL A 116 -9.72 2.03 3.91
N LYS A 117 -9.21 0.83 3.61
CA LYS A 117 -9.97 -0.20 2.88
C LYS A 117 -11.11 -0.76 3.73
N ASP A 118 -10.83 -1.05 4.99
CA ASP A 118 -11.81 -1.60 5.94
C ASP A 118 -12.89 -0.56 6.27
N GLU A 119 -12.53 0.72 6.40
CA GLU A 119 -13.49 1.82 6.54
C GLU A 119 -14.36 2.01 5.29
N ALA A 120 -13.77 1.98 4.09
CA ALA A 120 -14.50 2.12 2.84
C ALA A 120 -15.46 0.93 2.58
N GLU A 121 -15.04 -0.30 2.88
CA GLU A 121 -15.90 -1.49 2.79
C GLU A 121 -17.08 -1.42 3.76
N LYS A 122 -16.84 -0.93 4.98
CA LYS A 122 -17.90 -0.75 5.99
C LYS A 122 -18.92 0.32 5.55
N ILE A 123 -18.44 1.48 5.11
CA ILE A 123 -19.30 2.57 4.61
C ILE A 123 -20.11 2.10 3.39
N TYR A 124 -19.49 1.37 2.46
CA TYR A 124 -20.20 0.82 1.29
C TYR A 124 -21.30 -0.15 1.70
N LYS A 125 -21.04 -1.03 2.67
CA LYS A 125 -22.02 -1.99 3.16
C LYS A 125 -23.20 -1.29 3.83
N ASP A 126 -22.94 -0.31 4.68
CA ASP A 126 -23.98 0.47 5.38
C ASP A 126 -24.86 1.24 4.38
N ILE A 127 -24.25 1.92 3.39
CA ILE A 127 -24.99 2.63 2.34
C ILE A 127 -25.86 1.67 1.52
N LYS A 128 -25.31 0.52 1.14
CA LYS A 128 -26.04 -0.51 0.38
C LYS A 128 -27.24 -1.03 1.17
N GLU A 129 -27.07 -1.28 2.46
CA GLU A 129 -28.13 -1.78 3.34
C GLU A 129 -29.24 -0.73 3.53
N ILE A 130 -28.87 0.54 3.73
CA ILE A 130 -29.81 1.67 3.79
C ILE A 130 -30.60 1.80 2.49
N LEU A 131 -29.94 1.73 1.33
CA LEU A 131 -30.59 1.83 0.03
C LEU A 131 -31.56 0.67 -0.21
N ILE A 132 -31.20 -0.55 0.17
CA ILE A 132 -32.08 -1.72 0.07
C ILE A 132 -33.29 -1.54 1.00
N ALA A 133 -33.08 -1.14 2.25
CA ALA A 133 -34.17 -0.90 3.20
C ALA A 133 -35.13 0.18 2.70
N ALA A 134 -34.60 1.29 2.17
CA ALA A 134 -35.39 2.37 1.59
C ALA A 134 -36.21 1.88 0.38
N LEU A 135 -35.61 1.08 -0.49
CA LEU A 135 -36.30 0.48 -1.65
C LEU A 135 -37.43 -0.46 -1.20
N VAL A 136 -37.19 -1.29 -0.18
CA VAL A 136 -38.22 -2.21 0.35
C VAL A 136 -39.37 -1.43 1.00
N ILE A 137 -39.08 -0.40 1.79
CA ILE A 137 -40.12 0.45 2.39
C ILE A 137 -40.94 1.15 1.31
N TYR A 138 -40.27 1.67 0.27
CA TYR A 138 -40.94 2.31 -0.87
C TYR A 138 -41.85 1.33 -1.61
N LEU A 139 -41.37 0.13 -1.93
CA LEU A 139 -42.16 -0.90 -2.60
C LEU A 139 -43.35 -1.38 -1.74
N LEU A 140 -43.16 -1.54 -0.43
CA LEU A 140 -44.24 -1.88 0.50
C LEU A 140 -45.29 -0.77 0.59
N TRP A 141 -44.88 0.51 0.59
CA TRP A 141 -45.80 1.65 0.52
C TRP A 141 -46.56 1.68 -0.80
N GLU A 142 -45.89 1.42 -1.92
CA GLU A 142 -46.51 1.43 -3.25
C GLU A 142 -47.52 0.29 -3.42
N LEU A 143 -47.22 -0.89 -2.89
CA LEU A 143 -48.09 -2.06 -2.94
C LEU A 143 -49.26 -1.99 -1.95
N PHE A 144 -49.02 -1.63 -0.69
CA PHE A 144 -50.02 -1.71 0.39
C PHE A 144 -50.51 -0.35 0.90
N GLY A 145 -49.64 0.68 0.89
CA GLY A 145 -49.98 2.02 1.38
C GLY A 145 -51.06 2.74 0.56
N LYS A 146 -51.11 2.48 -0.75
CA LYS A 146 -52.17 3.01 -1.64
C LYS A 146 -53.55 2.42 -1.35
N GLU A 147 -53.63 1.16 -0.92
CA GLU A 147 -54.91 0.53 -0.53
C GLU A 147 -55.40 1.01 0.84
N ILE A 148 -54.51 1.16 1.82
CA ILE A 148 -54.84 1.65 3.17
C ILE A 148 -55.29 3.12 3.14
N MET A 149 -54.70 3.98 2.30
CA MET A 149 -55.16 5.37 2.15
C MET A 149 -56.51 5.51 1.43
N LYS A 150 -56.90 4.54 0.60
CA LYS A 150 -58.22 4.54 -0.05
C LYS A 150 -59.36 4.19 0.91
N SER A 151 -59.12 3.35 1.92
CA SER A 151 -60.16 2.99 2.90
C SER A 151 -60.43 4.10 3.92
N LYS A 152 -59.45 4.96 4.23
CA LYS A 152 -59.60 6.10 5.14
C LYS A 152 -60.34 7.33 4.57
N ARG A 153 -60.62 7.36 3.27
CA ARG A 153 -61.34 8.45 2.58
C ARG A 153 -62.83 8.17 2.33
N ARG A 154 -63.35 7.04 2.82
CA ARG A 154 -64.78 6.70 2.80
C ARG A 154 -65.39 6.86 4.17
#